data_AF-A0A8S0G0V9-F1
#
_entry.id   AF-A0A8S0G0V9-F1
#
_cell.length_a   1.000
_cell.length_b   1.000
_cell.length_c   1.000
_cell.angle_alpha   90.00
_cell.angle_beta   90.00
_cell.angle_gamma   90.00
#
_symmetry.space_group_name_H-M   'P 1'
#
loop_
_entity.id
_entity.type
_entity.pdbx_description
1 polymer ?
#
loop_
_entity_poly.entity_id
_entity_poly.type
_entity_poly.pdbx_seq_one_letter_code
_entity_poly.pdbx_strand_id
1 'polypeptide(L)'
;MRWEQINGNRWTIPETKNGKSHIVTLHPLALSLLKTQRIISEGGWVFESLSKPSFPVTGDAITRALERLKTKYMAEVAPFSPHDLRRSIATGCAEYLDAPERLIELLLNHVPKDRLIRTYQVGQQAEKLRNLFALKWGDFIEHEIIESDNGTPDNVIQISFGKR
;
A
#
# COMPACT_ATOMS: atom_id res chain seq x y z
N MET A 1 3.83 -1.33 -13.22
CA MET A 1 2.47 -1.89 -13.08
C MET A 1 1.71 -1.63 -14.36
N ARG A 2 1.22 -2.67 -15.03
CA ARG A 2 0.40 -2.57 -16.24
C ARG A 2 -1.05 -2.91 -15.95
N TRP A 3 -1.97 -2.40 -16.76
CA TRP A 3 -3.39 -2.71 -16.61
C TRP A 3 -3.69 -4.20 -16.82
N GLU A 4 -2.99 -4.86 -17.76
CA GLU A 4 -3.11 -6.31 -18.00
C GLU A 4 -2.70 -7.18 -16.81
N GLN A 5 -1.93 -6.63 -15.86
CA GLN A 5 -1.47 -7.34 -14.67
C GLN A 5 -2.52 -7.35 -13.54
N ILE A 6 -3.64 -6.64 -13.72
CA ILE A 6 -4.67 -6.45 -12.69
C ILE A 6 -5.93 -7.20 -13.12
N ASN A 7 -6.36 -8.16 -12.30
CA ASN A 7 -7.59 -8.90 -12.51
C ASN A 7 -8.44 -8.84 -11.24
N GLY A 8 -9.57 -8.11 -11.31
CA GLY A 8 -10.39 -7.82 -10.15
C GLY A 8 -9.59 -7.08 -9.08
N ASN A 9 -9.44 -7.71 -7.91
CA ASN A 9 -8.63 -7.19 -6.82
C ASN A 9 -7.21 -7.79 -6.75
N ARG A 10 -6.76 -8.53 -7.77
CA ARG A 10 -5.43 -9.16 -7.77
C ARG A 10 -4.50 -8.44 -8.72
N TRP A 11 -3.39 -7.95 -8.20
CA TRP A 11 -2.26 -7.48 -9.00
C TRP A 11 -1.18 -8.56 -9.06
N THR A 12 -0.92 -9.08 -10.26
CA THR A 12 0.12 -10.08 -10.51
C THR A 12 1.39 -9.39 -11.01
N ILE A 13 2.46 -9.46 -10.23
CA ILE A 13 3.79 -9.00 -10.60
C ILE A 13 4.52 -10.17 -11.28
N PRO A 14 4.73 -10.13 -12.62
CA PRO A 14 5.24 -11.29 -13.35
C PRO A 14 6.71 -11.56 -13.06
N GLU A 15 7.54 -10.51 -13.10
CA GLU A 15 8.96 -10.58 -12.83
C GLU A 15 9.27 -9.96 -11.48
N THR A 16 9.96 -10.72 -10.64
CA THR A 16 10.48 -10.22 -9.38
C THR A 16 11.96 -10.53 -9.28
N LYS A 17 12.65 -9.88 -8.33
CA LYS A 17 14.08 -10.14 -8.02
C LYS A 17 14.40 -11.61 -7.74
N ASN A 18 13.39 -12.43 -7.45
CA ASN A 18 13.52 -13.84 -7.10
C ASN A 18 13.15 -14.80 -8.26
N GLY A 19 12.86 -14.28 -9.45
CA GLY A 19 12.48 -15.07 -10.63
C GLY A 19 11.11 -15.76 -10.53
N LYS A 20 10.30 -15.42 -9.52
CA LYS A 20 8.95 -15.95 -9.32
C LYS A 20 7.93 -14.82 -9.39
N SER A 21 6.75 -15.12 -9.93
CA SER A 21 5.64 -14.17 -9.89
C SER A 21 5.19 -13.95 -8.44
N HIS A 22 4.71 -12.75 -8.16
CA HIS A 22 4.19 -12.37 -6.84
C HIS A 22 2.81 -11.75 -7.00
N ILE A 23 1.87 -12.13 -6.15
CA ILE A 23 0.48 -11.65 -6.22
C ILE A 23 0.23 -10.77 -5.00
N VAL A 24 -0.24 -9.56 -5.25
CA VAL A 24 -0.69 -8.59 -4.25
C VAL A 24 -2.20 -8.47 -4.36
N THR A 25 -2.92 -8.62 -3.25
CA THR A 25 -4.37 -8.35 -3.23
C THR A 25 -4.61 -6.88 -2.91
N LEU A 26 -5.34 -6.18 -3.74
CA LEU A 26 -5.64 -4.77 -3.63
C LEU A 26 -6.88 -4.56 -2.76
N HIS A 27 -6.79 -3.67 -1.77
CA HIS A 27 -7.93 -3.18 -0.98
C HIS A 27 -8.89 -2.34 -1.85
N PRO A 28 -10.20 -2.26 -1.56
CA PRO A 28 -11.13 -1.36 -2.26
C PRO A 28 -10.65 0.08 -2.39
N LEU A 29 -9.96 0.64 -1.38
CA LEU A 29 -9.34 1.96 -1.48
C LEU A 29 -8.28 2.04 -2.59
N ALA A 30 -7.42 1.03 -2.71
CA ALA A 30 -6.44 0.99 -3.80
C ALA A 30 -7.14 0.84 -5.16
N LEU A 31 -8.23 0.07 -5.23
CA LEU A 31 -9.01 -0.09 -6.44
C LEU A 31 -9.73 1.22 -6.84
N SER A 32 -10.20 2.02 -5.89
CA SER A 32 -10.82 3.32 -6.19
C SER A 32 -9.79 4.28 -6.79
N LEU A 33 -8.58 4.34 -6.23
CA LEU A 33 -7.47 5.12 -6.79
C LEU A 33 -7.11 4.66 -8.21
N LEU A 34 -7.07 3.34 -8.44
CA LEU A 34 -6.82 2.81 -9.78
C LEU A 34 -7.94 3.14 -10.76
N LYS A 35 -9.21 3.17 -10.34
CA LYS A 35 -10.31 3.63 -11.21
C LYS A 35 -10.13 5.09 -11.61
N THR A 36 -9.77 5.97 -10.67
CA THR A 36 -9.47 7.37 -10.98
C THR A 36 -8.28 7.49 -11.92
N GLN A 37 -7.21 6.72 -11.66
CA GLN A 37 -6.03 6.68 -12.51
C GLN A 37 -6.36 6.21 -13.94
N ARG A 38 -7.30 5.26 -14.09
CA ARG A 38 -7.72 4.73 -15.39
C ARG A 38 -8.35 5.79 -16.30
N ILE A 39 -8.98 6.82 -15.72
CA ILE A 39 -9.60 7.92 -16.47
C ILE A 39 -8.54 8.81 -17.12
N ILE A 40 -7.36 8.93 -16.49
CA ILE A 40 -6.28 9.81 -16.94
C ILE A 40 -5.11 9.06 -17.62
N SER A 41 -5.09 7.73 -17.57
CA SER A 41 -4.09 6.91 -18.25
C SER A 41 -4.59 6.50 -19.63
N GLU A 42 -3.85 6.82 -20.69
CA GLU A 42 -4.25 6.48 -22.06
C GLU A 42 -3.60 5.18 -22.56
N GLY A 43 -2.42 4.80 -22.08
CA GLY A 43 -1.73 3.60 -22.54
C GLY A 43 -1.80 2.38 -21.62
N GLY A 44 -0.82 1.49 -21.79
CA GLY A 44 -0.78 0.18 -21.15
C GLY A 44 -0.32 0.19 -19.69
N TRP A 45 0.28 1.28 -19.23
CA TRP A 45 0.75 1.39 -17.85
C TRP A 45 -0.28 2.09 -16.96
N VAL A 46 -0.33 1.66 -15.70
CA VAL A 46 -1.13 2.36 -14.68
C VAL A 46 -0.57 3.75 -14.45
N PHE A 47 0.75 3.86 -14.33
CA PHE A 47 1.47 5.11 -14.12
C PHE A 47 2.45 5.33 -15.28
N GLU A 48 2.08 6.22 -16.19
CA GLU A 48 2.85 6.57 -17.38
C GLU A 48 3.78 7.76 -17.13
N SER A 49 4.89 7.77 -17.86
CA SER A 49 5.82 8.89 -17.85
C SER A 49 5.23 10.07 -18.63
N LEU A 50 5.13 11.23 -17.98
CA LEU A 50 4.68 12.46 -18.64
C LEU A 50 5.64 12.96 -19.72
N SER A 51 6.93 12.66 -19.62
CA SER A 51 7.94 13.10 -20.59
C SER A 51 8.19 12.09 -21.71
N LYS A 52 7.80 10.83 -21.51
CA LYS A 52 7.97 9.75 -22.49
C LYS A 52 6.66 8.94 -22.57
N PRO A 53 5.72 9.34 -23.43
CA PRO A 53 4.47 8.60 -23.63
C PRO A 53 4.75 7.11 -23.89
N SER A 54 3.87 6.24 -23.38
CA SER A 54 3.99 4.77 -23.47
C SER A 54 5.12 4.12 -22.65
N PHE A 55 5.93 4.88 -21.93
CA PHE A 55 6.90 4.36 -20.96
C PHE A 55 6.37 4.46 -19.52
N PRO A 56 6.74 3.54 -18.62
CA PRO A 56 6.34 3.63 -17.23
C PRO A 56 7.05 4.80 -16.54
N VAL A 57 6.44 5.30 -15.46
CA VAL A 57 7.11 6.21 -14.53
C VAL A 57 8.40 5.57 -13.98
N THR A 58 9.46 6.37 -13.84
CA THR A 58 10.73 5.93 -13.28
C THR A 58 10.78 6.08 -11.76
N GLY A 59 11.67 5.34 -11.09
CA GLY A 59 11.90 5.49 -9.64
C GLY A 59 12.30 6.91 -9.24
N ASP A 60 13.13 7.57 -10.05
CA ASP A 60 13.53 8.96 -9.83
C ASP A 60 12.34 9.92 -9.95
N ALA A 61 11.41 9.66 -10.88
CA ALA A 61 10.22 10.49 -11.03
C ALA A 61 9.30 10.38 -9.80
N ILE A 62 9.16 9.18 -9.22
CA ILE A 62 8.43 8.96 -7.96
C ILE A 62 9.12 9.71 -6.81
N THR A 63 10.44 9.58 -6.69
CA THR A 63 11.22 10.25 -5.64
C THR A 63 11.06 11.77 -5.73
N ARG A 64 11.20 12.34 -6.92
CA ARG A 64 10.99 13.78 -7.15
C ARG A 64 9.55 14.21 -6.89
N ALA A 65 8.56 13.38 -7.20
CA ALA A 65 7.17 13.67 -6.88
C ALA A 65 6.94 13.71 -5.36
N LEU A 66 7.54 12.78 -4.62
CA LEU A 66 7.49 12.77 -3.17
C LEU A 66 8.18 14.00 -2.56
N GLU A 67 9.35 14.40 -3.07
CA GLU A 67 10.02 15.63 -2.60
C GLU A 67 9.12 16.86 -2.78
N ARG A 68 8.48 17.02 -3.95
CA ARG A 68 7.54 18.12 -4.19
C ARG A 68 6.37 18.11 -3.21
N LEU A 69 5.82 16.93 -2.93
CA LEU A 69 4.74 16.77 -1.95
C LEU A 69 5.19 17.20 -0.56
N LYS A 70 6.37 16.73 -0.13
CA LYS A 70 6.95 17.06 1.18
C LYS A 70 7.16 18.55 1.36
N THR A 71 7.82 19.20 0.40
CA THR A 71 8.08 20.65 0.46
C THR A 71 6.79 21.47 0.51
N LYS A 72 5.73 21.02 -0.17
CA LYS A 72 4.50 21.81 -0.30
C LYS A 72 3.51 21.56 0.84
N TYR A 73 3.42 20.35 1.36
CA TYR A 73 2.32 19.92 2.24
C TYR A 73 2.75 19.23 3.52
N MET A 74 4.04 18.90 3.70
CA MET A 74 4.51 18.08 4.83
C MET A 74 5.77 18.66 5.49
N ALA A 75 5.80 19.98 5.68
CA ALA A 75 6.97 20.66 6.25
C ALA A 75 7.32 20.18 7.67
N GLU A 76 6.33 19.71 8.43
CA GLU A 76 6.48 19.23 9.80
C GLU A 76 6.80 17.72 9.90
N VAL A 77 6.74 17.00 8.78
CA VAL A 77 7.01 15.55 8.74
C VAL A 77 8.48 15.31 8.43
N ALA A 78 9.11 14.41 9.19
CA ALA A 78 10.49 14.02 8.94
C ALA A 78 10.68 13.50 7.50
N PRO A 79 11.80 13.83 6.82
CA PRO A 79 12.04 13.36 5.46
C PRO A 79 12.01 11.83 5.37
N PHE A 80 11.24 11.31 4.43
CA PHE A 80 11.17 9.88 4.14
C PHE A 80 11.23 9.61 2.63
N SER A 81 11.52 8.36 2.27
CA SER A 81 11.60 7.86 0.91
C SER A 81 10.48 6.85 0.61
N PRO A 82 10.25 6.47 -0.66
CA PRO A 82 9.32 5.40 -0.99
C PRO A 82 9.68 4.05 -0.33
N HIS A 83 10.96 3.82 -0.04
CA HIS A 83 11.39 2.62 0.70
C HIS A 83 10.90 2.65 2.15
N ASP A 84 10.86 3.82 2.78
CA ASP A 84 10.37 3.97 4.14
C ASP A 84 8.87 3.71 4.22
N LEU A 85 8.09 4.12 3.22
CA LEU A 85 6.67 3.74 3.12
C LEU A 85 6.46 2.22 3.13
N ARG A 86 7.33 1.49 2.41
CA ARG A 86 7.31 0.02 2.42
C ARG A 86 7.69 -0.56 3.78
N ARG A 87 8.65 0.04 4.49
CA ARG A 87 9.02 -0.36 5.84
C ARG A 87 7.88 -0.08 6.83
N SER A 88 7.16 1.03 6.69
CA SER A 88 6.00 1.35 7.52
C SER A 88 4.89 0.30 7.39
N ILE A 89 4.67 -0.29 6.21
CA ILE A 89 3.75 -1.43 6.06
C ILE A 89 4.24 -2.62 6.90
N ALA A 90 5.54 -2.92 6.86
CA ALA A 90 6.11 -4.04 7.62
C ALA A 90 5.94 -3.84 9.13
N THR A 91 6.35 -2.67 9.62
CA THR A 91 6.25 -2.29 11.02
C THR A 91 4.78 -2.23 11.47
N GLY A 92 3.91 -1.58 10.70
CA GLY A 92 2.50 -1.45 11.06
C GLY A 92 1.75 -2.78 11.06
N CYS A 93 2.04 -3.69 10.13
CA CYS A 93 1.51 -5.04 10.20
C CYS A 93 1.99 -5.81 11.44
N ALA A 94 3.24 -5.61 11.88
CA ALA A 94 3.76 -6.25 13.07
C ALA A 94 3.16 -5.66 14.36
N GLU A 95 3.19 -4.34 14.49
CA GLU A 95 2.84 -3.64 15.74
C GLU A 95 1.34 -3.51 15.97
N TYR A 96 0.56 -3.22 14.91
CA TYR A 96 -0.88 -2.92 15.06
C TYR A 96 -1.78 -4.11 14.73
N LEU A 97 -1.31 -5.03 13.89
CA LEU A 97 -2.12 -6.16 13.41
C LEU A 97 -1.69 -7.52 13.98
N ASP A 98 -0.64 -7.52 14.82
CA ASP A 98 0.01 -8.72 15.39
C ASP A 98 0.28 -9.78 14.31
N ALA A 99 0.71 -9.32 13.13
CA ALA A 99 0.91 -10.20 12.00
C ALA A 99 2.20 -11.01 12.19
N PRO A 100 2.18 -12.33 11.96
CA PRO A 100 3.38 -13.14 12.00
C PRO A 100 4.45 -12.59 11.05
N GLU A 101 5.68 -12.42 11.54
CA GLU A 101 6.83 -11.94 10.75
C GLU A 101 6.94 -12.67 9.41
N ARG A 102 6.66 -13.97 9.44
CA ARG A 102 6.63 -14.82 8.27
C ARG A 102 5.69 -14.36 7.16
N LEU A 103 4.48 -13.91 7.52
CA LEU A 103 3.51 -13.39 6.57
C LEU A 103 3.93 -12.02 6.05
N ILE A 104 4.54 -11.19 6.91
CA ILE A 104 5.08 -9.89 6.52
C ILE A 104 6.23 -10.08 5.51
N GLU A 105 7.16 -11.00 5.75
CA GLU A 105 8.22 -11.34 4.79
C GLU A 105 7.65 -11.76 3.43
N LEU A 106 6.66 -12.64 3.43
CA LEU A 106 6.02 -13.11 2.20
C LEU A 106 5.28 -11.99 1.47
N LEU A 107 4.58 -11.12 2.20
CA LEU A 107 3.96 -9.90 1.67
C LEU A 107 5.01 -8.99 1.01
N LEU A 108 6.18 -8.88 1.62
CA LEU A 108 7.29 -8.11 1.08
C LEU A 108 8.11 -8.90 0.04
N ASN A 109 7.62 -10.06 -0.44
CA ASN A 109 8.34 -10.92 -1.38
C ASN A 109 9.80 -11.17 -0.94
N HIS A 110 10.02 -11.27 0.37
CA HIS A 110 11.28 -11.67 0.97
C HIS A 110 11.36 -13.20 0.93
N VAL A 111 12.47 -13.69 0.39
CA VAL A 111 12.67 -15.12 0.25
C VAL A 111 13.21 -15.66 1.55
N PRO A 112 12.64 -16.74 2.09
CA PRO A 112 13.11 -17.33 3.34
C PRO A 112 14.52 -17.85 3.10
N LYS A 113 15.45 -17.64 4.03
CA LYS A 113 16.82 -18.14 3.90
C LYS A 113 16.86 -19.67 3.79
N ASP A 114 15.98 -20.36 4.51
CA ASP A 114 15.85 -21.81 4.48
C ASP A 114 15.08 -22.30 3.23
N ARG A 115 15.67 -23.26 2.51
CA ARG A 115 15.13 -23.85 1.28
C ARG A 115 13.96 -24.81 1.55
N LEU A 116 13.93 -25.49 2.70
CA LEU A 116 12.86 -26.46 3.03
C LEU A 116 11.53 -25.75 3.24
N ILE A 117 11.55 -24.60 3.93
CA ILE A 117 10.36 -23.78 4.21
C ILE A 117 9.70 -23.26 2.91
N ARG A 118 10.48 -23.12 1.82
CA ARG A 118 9.98 -22.63 0.52
C ARG A 118 9.05 -23.62 -0.19
N THR A 119 9.21 -24.92 0.03
CA THR A 119 8.54 -25.97 -0.76
C THR A 119 7.17 -26.36 -0.19
N TYR A 120 7.00 -26.30 1.14
CA TYR A 120 5.86 -26.92 1.81
C TYR A 120 4.60 -26.04 1.97
N GLN A 121 4.65 -24.72 1.76
CA GLN A 121 3.61 -23.82 2.27
C GLN A 121 2.85 -22.99 1.22
N VAL A 122 2.98 -23.30 -0.06
CA VAL A 122 2.47 -22.44 -1.16
C VAL A 122 0.93 -22.31 -1.15
N GLY A 123 0.19 -23.35 -0.74
CA GLY A 123 -1.28 -23.36 -0.82
C GLY A 123 -2.01 -22.55 0.27
N GLN A 124 -1.53 -22.53 1.51
CA GLN A 124 -2.23 -21.89 2.64
C GLN A 124 -1.86 -20.41 2.84
N GLN A 125 -0.80 -19.94 2.20
CA GLN A 125 -0.30 -18.57 2.40
C GLN A 125 -1.08 -17.52 1.60
N ALA A 126 -1.62 -17.87 0.43
CA ALA A 126 -2.33 -16.91 -0.43
C ALA A 126 -3.57 -16.30 0.26
N GLU A 127 -4.34 -17.13 0.97
CA GLU A 127 -5.50 -16.71 1.76
C GLU A 127 -5.09 -15.80 2.93
N LYS A 128 -4.05 -16.19 3.66
CA LYS A 128 -3.51 -15.42 4.79
C LYS A 128 -2.96 -14.06 4.35
N LEU A 129 -2.26 -14.02 3.22
CA LEU A 129 -1.74 -12.79 2.62
C LEU A 129 -2.86 -11.87 2.16
N ARG A 130 -3.93 -12.43 1.57
CA ARG A 130 -5.12 -11.66 1.21
C ARG A 130 -5.74 -11.02 2.46
N ASN A 131 -5.95 -11.80 3.51
CA ASN A 131 -6.58 -11.29 4.73
C ASN A 131 -5.71 -10.26 5.44
N LEU A 132 -4.39 -10.44 5.48
CA LEU A 132 -3.48 -9.49 6.10
C LEU A 132 -3.43 -8.16 5.33
N PHE A 133 -3.19 -8.21 4.02
CA PHE A 133 -2.89 -7.00 3.26
C PHE A 133 -4.12 -6.30 2.70
N ALA A 134 -5.10 -7.04 2.18
CA ALA A 134 -6.30 -6.43 1.65
C ALA A 134 -7.23 -6.03 2.81
N LEU A 135 -7.60 -6.95 3.69
CA LEU A 135 -8.58 -6.65 4.74
C LEU A 135 -7.91 -5.85 5.87
N LYS A 136 -7.06 -6.47 6.70
CA LYS A 136 -6.61 -5.83 7.94
C LYS A 136 -5.82 -4.54 7.74
N TRP A 137 -4.82 -4.54 6.85
CA TRP A 137 -4.02 -3.33 6.61
C TRP A 137 -4.79 -2.25 5.85
N GLY A 138 -5.59 -2.65 4.85
CA GLY A 138 -6.43 -1.72 4.11
C GLY A 138 -7.46 -1.02 5.00
N ASP A 139 -8.18 -1.79 5.81
CA ASP A 139 -9.16 -1.32 6.78
C ASP A 139 -8.51 -0.40 7.82
N PHE A 140 -7.31 -0.75 8.32
CA PHE A 140 -6.56 0.09 9.26
C PHE A 140 -6.23 1.46 8.65
N ILE A 141 -5.76 1.51 7.41
CA ILE A 141 -5.47 2.79 6.74
C ILE A 141 -6.76 3.61 6.54
N GLU A 142 -7.84 2.97 6.12
CA GLU A 142 -9.11 3.64 5.87
C GLU A 142 -9.69 4.24 7.16
N HIS A 143 -9.80 3.45 8.23
CA HIS A 143 -10.45 3.88 9.46
C HIS A 143 -9.53 4.68 10.40
N GLU A 144 -8.27 4.26 10.58
CA GLU A 144 -7.40 4.84 11.61
C GLU A 144 -6.54 5.99 11.10
N ILE A 145 -6.34 6.13 9.78
CA ILE A 145 -5.52 7.19 9.19
C ILE A 145 -6.33 8.18 8.36
N ILE A 146 -7.24 7.71 7.50
CA ILE A 146 -7.99 8.61 6.61
C ILE A 146 -9.22 9.20 7.33
N GLU A 147 -9.98 8.38 8.03
CA GLU A 147 -11.18 8.85 8.73
C GLU A 147 -10.86 9.63 10.02
N SER A 148 -9.76 9.30 10.71
CA SER A 148 -9.30 10.01 11.91
C SER A 148 -8.85 11.45 11.63
N ASP A 149 -8.38 11.76 10.42
CA ASP A 149 -7.99 13.11 9.99
C ASP A 149 -9.19 13.97 9.53
N ASN A 150 -10.34 13.34 9.23
CA ASN A 150 -11.60 14.03 8.93
C ASN A 150 -12.38 14.45 10.19
N GLY A 151 -11.97 13.95 11.35
CA GLY A 151 -12.51 14.33 12.64
C GLY A 151 -11.41 14.92 13.48
N THR A 152 -11.21 16.24 13.43
CA THR A 152 -10.60 16.95 14.56
C THR A 152 -11.32 16.44 15.81
N PRO A 153 -10.65 15.77 16.77
CA PRO A 153 -11.32 15.40 17.99
C PRO A 153 -11.65 16.71 18.70
N ASP A 154 -12.92 17.07 18.70
CA ASP A 154 -13.42 18.17 19.50
C ASP A 154 -13.34 17.69 20.95
N ASN A 155 -12.24 18.03 21.62
CA ASN A 155 -12.01 17.73 23.04
C ASN A 155 -12.97 18.51 23.96
N VAL A 156 -14.04 19.08 23.40
CA VAL A 156 -15.03 19.92 24.06
C VAL A 156 -16.28 19.09 24.31
N ILE A 157 -16.46 18.66 25.57
CA ILE A 157 -17.76 18.17 26.02
C ILE A 157 -18.68 19.38 26.19
N GLN A 158 -19.65 19.55 25.28
CA GLN A 158 -20.71 20.54 25.43
C GLN A 158 -21.67 20.10 26.53
N ILE A 159 -21.54 20.67 27.73
CA ILE A 159 -22.46 20.47 28.84
C ILE A 159 -23.52 21.58 28.80
N SER A 160 -24.75 21.21 28.47
CA SER A 160 -25.91 22.10 28.56
C SER A 160 -26.31 22.29 30.02
N PHE A 161 -25.94 23.41 30.64
CA PHE A 161 -26.52 23.80 31.92
C PHE A 161 -27.97 24.22 31.71
N GLY A 162 -28.91 23.38 32.14
CA GLY A 162 -30.33 23.73 32.18
C GLY A 162 -30.52 25.03 32.96
N LYS A 163 -31.19 25.99 32.33
CA LYS A 163 -31.59 27.26 32.96
C LYS A 163 -32.45 26.94 34.19
N ARG A 164 -32.02 27.42 35.36
CA ARG A 164 -32.90 27.55 36.53
C ARG A 164 -33.87 28.69 36.32
#